data_AF-A0A1H1INS4-F1
#
_entry.id   AF-A0A1H1INS4-F1
#
_cell.length_a   1.000
_cell.length_b   1.000
_cell.length_c   1.000
_cell.angle_alpha   90.00
_cell.angle_beta   90.00
_cell.angle_gamma   90.00
#
_symmetry.space_group_name_H-M   'P 1'
#
loop_
_entity.id
_entity.type
_entity.pdbx_description
1 polymer ?
#
loop_
_entity_poly.entity_id
_entity_poly.type
_entity_poly.pdbx_seq_one_letter_code
_entity_poly.pdbx_strand_id
1 'polypeptide(L)'
;MNVVPDTSVVIDGRVSATIEDGQFEGATISVPEAVVAELEAQANDGIETGWDGLEELQQLADLADDGVIDLEYVGERPNAIERGHASEGEIDALIRDLAEELEATFLTSDVVQAEVAEAKGLDVEHVAPETREVDVGTLTVESYFDDATMSVHLKTGMVPMAKRGELGDMHYQEIADEPLDEETMDEYAREVVDAAKESPEGFLELSEPGMKIVQFRDYRIAIGRPPFSDGIEITAVRPIAQTDIEDYENADELKERLLERQRGVLISGAPGAGKSTFAQAVARFISDHDYAVKTMEKPRDLQVGPEITQYTELGGEMAKTADALLMVRPDYTIYDEVRKTDDFEVFADMRLAGVGMIGVVHATRPIDALQRLVGRVELGMIPQVVDTVVYIEAGRVETVYDVRTEVKVPAGLTEEDLARPVIQVTNFETGEPEYEIYTFNRQVVTVPLKEEEGGPGNESGVDRIAKQEIEREIRSVARGYVDVQLKSQDKAIVYVEESDISSVIGKGGGRITDIENRLGINIDVRTHDENPDYGSAAGGSGGATSDGGASGQGGQMVAPEVTSRHIVIPVDGNHGETVEVQAGGDYLFTATVSRGGEIQVSRGSAIADELEQAVDRKDPITVVPSS
;
A
#
# COMPACT_ATOMS: atom_id res chain seq x y z
N MET A 1 49.89 11.73 38.92
CA MET A 1 48.83 12.17 37.99
C MET A 1 47.67 11.23 38.22
N ASN A 2 46.44 11.71 38.35
CA ASN A 2 45.29 10.84 38.57
C ASN A 2 44.51 10.75 37.25
N VAL A 3 44.18 9.53 36.84
CA VAL A 3 43.42 9.26 35.61
C VAL A 3 42.20 8.44 35.98
N VAL A 4 41.03 8.88 35.54
CA VAL A 4 39.76 8.15 35.73
C VAL A 4 39.27 7.70 34.36
N PRO A 5 39.37 6.40 34.04
CA PRO A 5 38.83 5.86 32.81
C PRO A 5 37.32 5.60 32.93
N ASP A 6 36.58 5.86 31.85
CA ASP A 6 35.18 5.46 31.73
C ASP A 6 35.00 4.04 31.19
N THR A 7 33.76 3.57 31.10
CA THR A 7 33.49 2.20 30.62
C THR A 7 33.97 2.00 29.18
N SER A 8 33.83 3.00 28.31
CA SER A 8 34.19 2.90 26.89
C SER A 8 35.67 2.59 26.68
N VAL A 9 36.55 3.36 27.33
CA VAL A 9 38.00 3.23 27.13
C VAL A 9 38.59 1.97 27.77
N VAL A 10 37.92 1.44 28.80
CA VAL A 10 38.28 0.17 29.44
C VAL A 10 37.86 -1.01 28.56
N ILE A 11 36.68 -0.96 27.94
CA ILE A 11 36.25 -1.99 26.98
C ILE A 11 37.20 -2.03 25.78
N ASP A 12 37.63 -0.86 25.29
CA ASP A 12 38.49 -0.76 24.12
C ASP A 12 39.97 -1.12 24.39
N GLY A 13 40.33 -1.50 25.62
CA GLY A 13 41.71 -1.88 25.98
C GLY A 13 42.72 -0.74 25.87
N ARG A 14 42.25 0.52 25.88
CA ARG A 14 43.09 1.68 25.55
C ARG A 14 43.80 2.27 26.75
N VAL A 15 43.41 1.91 27.98
CA VAL A 15 44.07 2.42 29.17
C VAL A 15 45.47 1.83 29.27
N SER A 16 45.58 0.50 29.18
CA SER A 16 46.84 -0.24 29.17
C SER A 16 47.72 0.13 27.98
N ALA A 17 47.18 0.18 26.76
CA ALA A 17 47.91 0.57 25.55
C ALA A 17 48.52 1.98 25.67
N THR A 18 47.77 2.94 26.21
CA THR A 18 48.26 4.31 26.41
C THR A 18 49.40 4.34 27.45
N ILE A 19 49.35 3.47 28.46
CA ILE A 19 50.42 3.31 29.46
C ILE A 19 51.68 2.71 28.84
N GLU A 20 51.53 1.69 27.98
CA GLU A 20 52.64 1.03 27.30
C GLU A 20 53.37 1.94 26.31
N ASP A 21 52.64 2.89 25.68
CA ASP A 21 53.20 3.95 24.84
C ASP A 21 53.99 5.02 25.64
N GLY A 22 54.09 4.87 26.96
CA GLY A 22 54.86 5.72 27.86
C GLY A 22 54.12 6.98 28.30
N GLN A 23 52.82 7.08 27.99
CA GLN A 23 51.94 8.05 28.63
C GLN A 23 51.53 7.50 30.01
N PHE A 24 51.16 8.37 30.95
CA PHE A 24 50.71 7.96 32.30
C PHE A 24 51.68 7.08 33.14
N GLU A 25 52.97 6.97 32.78
CA GLU A 25 53.96 6.24 33.60
C GLU A 25 54.06 6.87 35.02
N GLY A 26 53.87 6.06 36.05
CA GLY A 26 53.78 6.52 37.45
C GLY A 26 52.52 7.32 37.79
N ALA A 27 51.47 7.25 36.97
CA ALA A 27 50.15 7.77 37.29
C ALA A 27 49.38 6.81 38.22
N THR A 28 48.40 7.36 38.92
CA THR A 28 47.40 6.61 39.66
C THR A 28 46.17 6.47 38.78
N ILE A 29 45.87 5.24 38.36
CA ILE A 29 44.67 4.89 37.60
C ILE A 29 43.57 4.56 38.60
N SER A 30 42.54 5.41 38.65
CA SER A 30 41.43 5.32 39.57
C SER A 30 40.20 4.78 38.85
N VAL A 31 40.05 3.46 38.84
CA VAL A 31 38.94 2.77 38.15
C VAL A 31 37.65 2.90 38.98
N PRO A 32 36.57 3.48 38.45
CA PRO A 32 35.31 3.54 39.17
C PRO A 32 34.69 2.17 39.44
N GLU A 33 34.18 1.93 40.65
CA GLU A 33 33.40 0.73 41.00
C GLU A 33 32.14 0.58 40.14
N ALA A 34 31.64 1.68 39.58
CA ALA A 34 30.55 1.68 38.61
C ALA A 34 30.94 0.97 37.29
N VAL A 35 32.15 1.24 36.77
CA VAL A 35 32.69 0.58 35.56
C VAL A 35 32.84 -0.92 35.81
N VAL A 36 33.42 -1.32 36.94
CA VAL A 36 33.57 -2.74 37.29
C VAL A 36 32.21 -3.44 37.40
N ALA A 37 31.22 -2.78 38.04
CA ALA A 37 29.88 -3.34 38.22
C ALA A 37 29.09 -3.49 36.91
N GLU A 38 29.39 -2.63 35.92
CA GLU A 38 28.83 -2.69 34.58
C GLU A 38 29.47 -3.82 33.76
N LEU A 39 30.81 -3.88 33.71
CA LEU A 39 31.56 -4.93 33.02
C LEU A 39 31.21 -6.33 33.55
N GLU A 40 31.14 -6.49 34.87
CA GLU A 40 30.74 -7.75 35.49
C GLU A 40 29.29 -8.12 35.14
N ALA A 41 28.38 -7.15 35.03
CA ALA A 41 27.00 -7.40 34.62
C ALA A 41 26.94 -7.86 33.16
N GLN A 42 27.61 -7.12 32.26
CA GLN A 42 27.70 -7.46 30.85
C GLN A 42 28.29 -8.87 30.65
N ALA A 43 29.39 -9.20 31.33
CA ALA A 43 30.02 -10.53 31.26
C ALA A 43 29.10 -11.65 31.77
N ASN A 44 28.38 -11.42 32.89
CA ASN A 44 27.42 -12.38 33.44
C ASN A 44 26.21 -12.60 32.52
N ASP A 45 25.81 -11.56 31.78
CA ASP A 45 24.74 -11.61 30.78
C ASP A 45 25.22 -12.18 29.43
N GLY A 46 26.50 -12.54 29.33
CA GLY A 46 27.10 -13.17 28.15
C GLY A 46 27.48 -12.19 27.04
N ILE A 47 27.64 -10.90 27.36
CA ILE A 47 28.06 -9.86 26.43
C ILE A 47 29.60 -9.82 26.41
N GLU A 48 30.18 -9.94 25.21
CA GLU A 48 31.63 -10.03 24.97
C GLU A 48 32.40 -8.79 25.45
N THR A 49 31.86 -7.59 25.24
CA THR A 49 32.45 -6.33 25.74
C THR A 49 32.66 -6.31 27.25
N GLY A 50 31.86 -7.06 28.02
CA GLY A 50 32.08 -7.23 29.45
C GLY A 50 33.31 -8.09 29.77
N TRP A 51 33.61 -9.09 28.94
CA TRP A 51 34.83 -9.90 29.06
C TRP A 51 36.06 -9.12 28.61
N ASP A 52 35.96 -8.35 27.51
CA ASP A 52 37.02 -7.47 27.00
C ASP A 52 37.47 -6.49 28.09
N GLY A 53 36.52 -5.78 28.72
CA GLY A 53 36.84 -4.86 29.81
C GLY A 53 37.39 -5.56 31.07
N LEU A 54 36.96 -6.80 31.38
CA LEU A 54 37.53 -7.57 32.49
C LEU A 54 38.96 -8.05 32.22
N GLU A 55 39.32 -8.27 30.95
CA GLU A 55 40.68 -8.58 30.53
C GLU A 55 41.57 -7.33 30.64
N GLU A 56 41.08 -6.17 30.21
CA GLU A 56 41.78 -4.89 30.40
C GLU A 56 42.05 -4.60 31.89
N LEU A 57 41.08 -4.83 32.77
CA LEU A 57 41.29 -4.67 34.22
C LEU A 57 42.37 -5.62 34.77
N GLN A 58 42.55 -6.80 34.18
CA GLN A 58 43.65 -7.70 34.54
C GLN A 58 45.00 -7.18 34.05
N GLN A 59 45.06 -6.65 32.81
CA GLN A 59 46.26 -6.03 32.26
C GLN A 59 46.71 -4.82 33.08
N LEU A 60 45.77 -3.97 33.51
CA LEU A 60 46.07 -2.84 34.41
C LEU A 60 46.60 -3.32 35.78
N ALA A 61 46.08 -4.44 36.30
CA ALA A 61 46.59 -5.03 37.54
C ALA A 61 48.02 -5.56 37.37
N ASP A 62 48.33 -6.21 36.25
CA ASP A 62 49.68 -6.68 35.94
C ASP A 62 50.68 -5.50 35.82
N LEU A 63 50.28 -4.41 35.16
CA LEU A 63 51.09 -3.17 35.06
C LEU A 63 51.33 -2.52 36.43
N ALA A 64 50.35 -2.59 37.34
CA ALA A 64 50.51 -2.11 38.71
C ALA A 64 51.45 -3.00 39.54
N ASP A 65 51.35 -4.33 39.39
CA ASP A 65 52.24 -5.29 40.04
C ASP A 65 53.70 -5.15 39.57
N ASP A 66 53.90 -4.81 38.30
CA ASP A 66 55.21 -4.48 37.72
C ASP A 66 55.71 -3.07 38.12
N GLY A 67 54.89 -2.29 38.82
CA GLY A 67 55.23 -0.96 39.35
C GLY A 67 55.29 0.14 38.30
N VAL A 68 54.63 -0.06 37.15
CA VAL A 68 54.52 0.93 36.06
C VAL A 68 53.51 2.02 36.43
N ILE A 69 52.44 1.65 37.13
CA ILE A 69 51.36 2.54 37.59
C ILE A 69 50.96 2.20 39.05
N ASP A 70 50.21 3.09 39.68
CA ASP A 70 49.41 2.76 40.87
C ASP A 70 47.96 2.52 40.44
N LEU A 71 47.32 1.43 40.87
CA LEU A 71 45.94 1.10 40.52
C LEU A 71 45.04 1.13 41.77
N GLU A 72 43.94 1.87 41.70
CA GLU A 72 42.93 1.95 42.77
C GLU A 72 41.52 1.80 42.21
N TYR A 73 40.65 1.10 42.94
CA TYR A 73 39.22 1.01 42.65
C TYR A 73 38.47 1.96 43.59
N VAL A 74 37.70 2.89 43.02
CA VAL A 74 37.16 4.07 43.74
C VAL A 74 35.67 4.29 43.46
N GLY A 75 34.99 5.01 44.34
CA GLY A 75 33.58 5.35 44.20
C GLY A 75 32.61 4.33 44.83
N GLU A 76 31.31 4.61 44.74
CA GLU A 76 30.27 3.74 45.27
C GLU A 76 29.83 2.70 44.24
N ARG A 77 29.74 1.44 44.65
CA ARG A 77 29.27 0.36 43.79
C ARG A 77 27.73 0.41 43.65
N PRO A 78 27.17 0.58 42.44
CA PRO A 78 25.71 0.66 42.23
C PRO A 78 25.00 -0.65 42.61
N ASN A 79 23.80 -0.58 43.21
CA ASN A 79 23.04 -1.77 43.57
C ASN A 79 22.35 -2.40 42.35
N ALA A 80 22.07 -3.71 42.41
CA ALA A 80 21.43 -4.45 41.31
C ALA A 80 20.04 -3.93 40.88
N ILE A 81 19.33 -3.20 41.75
CA ILE A 81 18.03 -2.58 41.45
C ILE A 81 18.21 -1.25 40.70
N GLU A 82 19.29 -0.51 40.97
CA GLU A 82 19.65 0.74 40.29
C GLU A 82 20.11 0.44 38.85
N ARG A 83 20.85 -0.66 38.63
CA ARG A 83 21.30 -1.09 37.28
C ARG A 83 20.19 -1.44 36.29
N GLY A 84 19.05 -1.95 36.76
CA GLY A 84 17.93 -2.32 35.89
C GLY A 84 17.01 -1.16 35.51
N HIS A 85 17.20 0.01 36.12
CA HIS A 85 16.35 1.21 35.94
C HIS A 85 17.15 2.48 35.61
N ALA A 86 18.47 2.49 35.82
CA ALA A 86 19.34 3.54 35.37
C ALA A 86 19.43 3.55 33.84
N SER A 87 19.13 4.69 33.23
CA SER A 87 19.51 4.93 31.83
C SER A 87 21.04 4.92 31.73
N GLU A 88 21.59 4.41 30.63
CA GLU A 88 23.02 4.40 30.25
C GLU A 88 23.78 5.65 30.77
N GLY A 89 23.21 6.85 30.59
CA GLY A 89 23.83 8.10 31.03
C GLY A 89 23.91 8.40 32.54
N GLU A 90 23.28 7.62 33.42
CA GLU A 90 23.42 7.80 34.89
C GLU A 90 24.74 7.24 35.40
N ILE A 91 25.24 6.14 34.82
CA ILE A 91 26.54 5.57 35.17
C ILE A 91 27.65 6.53 34.72
N ASP A 92 27.56 7.03 33.48
CA ASP A 92 28.49 8.03 32.94
C ASP A 92 28.53 9.33 33.76
N ALA A 93 27.40 9.72 34.36
CA ALA A 93 27.37 10.86 35.27
C ALA A 93 28.20 10.58 36.53
N LEU A 94 28.05 9.40 37.15
CA LEU A 94 28.81 9.00 38.33
C LEU A 94 30.31 8.96 38.07
N ILE A 95 30.72 8.43 36.92
CA ILE A 95 32.14 8.35 36.52
C ILE A 95 32.73 9.77 36.38
N ARG A 96 32.01 10.69 35.73
CA ARG A 96 32.45 12.09 35.58
C ARG A 96 32.48 12.85 36.90
N ASP A 97 31.47 12.65 37.75
CA ASP A 97 31.41 13.30 39.06
C ASP A 97 32.59 12.82 39.94
N LEU A 98 33.01 11.55 39.80
CA LEU A 98 34.20 11.02 40.47
C LEU A 98 35.50 11.60 39.90
N ALA A 99 35.60 11.77 38.57
CA ALA A 99 36.74 12.44 37.95
C ALA A 99 36.87 13.89 38.43
N GLU A 100 35.76 14.60 38.63
CA GLU A 100 35.72 15.94 39.19
C GLU A 100 36.18 15.96 40.66
N GLU A 101 35.67 15.04 41.48
CA GLU A 101 36.04 14.93 42.91
C GLU A 101 37.53 14.65 43.12
N LEU A 102 38.12 13.81 42.25
CA LEU A 102 39.53 13.42 42.32
C LEU A 102 40.48 14.41 41.65
N GLU A 103 39.96 15.49 41.05
CA GLU A 103 40.70 16.43 40.18
C GLU A 103 41.55 15.66 39.14
N ALA A 104 40.96 14.62 38.56
CA ALA A 104 41.63 13.66 37.68
C ALA A 104 41.40 13.99 36.20
N THR A 105 42.33 13.53 35.35
CA THR A 105 42.13 13.52 33.90
C THR A 105 41.12 12.42 33.57
N PHE A 106 40.00 12.80 32.97
CA PHE A 106 38.93 11.92 32.50
C PHE A 106 39.34 11.31 31.17
N LEU A 107 39.47 9.98 31.13
CA LEU A 107 39.92 9.22 29.97
C LEU A 107 38.73 8.49 29.36
N THR A 108 38.46 8.70 28.06
CA THR A 108 37.30 8.15 27.35
C THR A 108 37.59 7.90 25.88
N SER A 109 36.94 6.91 25.27
CA SER A 109 36.90 6.69 23.82
C SER A 109 35.58 7.11 23.17
N ASP A 110 34.60 7.54 23.98
CA ASP A 110 33.33 8.07 23.51
C ASP A 110 33.41 9.60 23.33
N VAL A 111 33.29 10.05 22.07
CA VAL A 111 33.28 11.46 21.67
C VAL A 111 32.19 12.25 22.41
N VAL A 112 31.01 11.65 22.65
CA VAL A 112 29.92 12.28 23.39
C VAL A 112 30.30 12.48 24.85
N GLN A 113 30.94 11.50 25.49
CA GLN A 113 31.40 11.65 26.87
C GLN A 113 32.49 12.71 26.99
N ALA A 114 33.44 12.73 26.05
CA ALA A 114 34.49 13.73 26.00
C ALA A 114 33.91 15.15 25.92
N GLU A 115 33.04 15.42 24.95
CA GLU A 115 32.41 16.74 24.75
C GLU A 115 31.60 17.19 25.97
N VAL A 116 30.88 16.27 26.61
CA VAL A 116 30.10 16.63 27.82
C VAL A 116 31.01 16.85 29.03
N ALA A 117 32.09 16.08 29.18
CA ALA A 117 33.06 16.25 30.25
C ALA A 117 33.84 17.57 30.10
N GLU A 118 34.28 17.92 28.90
CA GLU A 118 34.89 19.21 28.58
C GLU A 118 33.94 20.37 28.87
N ALA A 119 32.67 20.24 28.48
CA ALA A 119 31.64 21.25 28.77
C ALA A 119 31.39 21.43 30.28
N LYS A 120 31.58 20.38 31.08
CA LYS A 120 31.55 20.44 32.55
C LYS A 120 32.85 21.00 33.16
N GLY A 121 33.90 21.18 32.36
CA GLY A 121 35.19 21.74 32.79
C GLY A 121 36.16 20.70 33.37
N LEU A 122 35.95 19.41 33.09
CA LEU A 122 36.89 18.35 33.39
C LEU A 122 38.12 18.45 32.47
N ASP A 123 39.27 17.99 32.96
CA ASP A 123 40.44 17.74 32.12
C ASP A 123 40.21 16.42 31.39
N VAL A 124 40.13 16.44 30.06
CA VAL A 124 39.72 15.27 29.27
C VAL A 124 40.86 14.83 28.36
N GLU A 125 41.16 13.55 28.38
CA GLU A 125 41.99 12.89 27.38
C GLU A 125 41.09 11.94 26.60
N HIS A 126 40.74 12.33 25.37
CA HIS A 126 39.95 11.49 24.49
C HIS A 126 40.88 10.64 23.62
N VAL A 127 40.80 9.32 23.79
CA VAL A 127 41.57 8.35 23.02
C VAL A 127 40.65 7.77 21.97
N ALA A 128 40.84 8.17 20.71
CA ALA A 128 40.09 7.58 19.61
C ALA A 128 40.31 6.06 19.61
N PRO A 129 39.25 5.24 19.48
CA PRO A 129 39.39 3.79 19.44
C PRO A 129 40.40 3.39 18.37
N GLU A 130 41.17 2.34 18.64
CA GLU A 130 42.11 1.84 17.64
C GLU A 130 41.26 1.12 16.61
N THR A 131 40.74 1.88 15.66
CA THR A 131 40.59 1.33 14.32
C THR A 131 42.00 0.91 13.95
N ARG A 132 42.28 -0.40 13.98
CA ARG A 132 43.27 -0.99 13.07
C ARG A 132 43.13 -0.18 11.79
N GLU A 133 44.21 0.41 11.29
CA GLU A 133 44.22 1.28 10.10
C GLU A 133 43.52 0.60 8.92
N VAL A 134 42.19 0.62 8.93
CA VAL A 134 41.30 0.36 7.84
C VAL A 134 40.94 1.77 7.49
N ASP A 135 41.53 2.26 6.39
CA ASP A 135 41.11 3.48 5.75
C ASP A 135 39.60 3.63 5.94
N VAL A 136 39.15 4.76 6.49
CA VAL A 136 37.73 5.19 6.49
C VAL A 136 37.13 5.18 5.06
N GLY A 137 37.95 4.85 4.06
CA GLY A 137 37.57 4.52 2.71
C GLY A 137 37.01 3.12 2.43
N THR A 138 37.18 2.04 3.19
CA THR A 138 36.68 0.69 2.77
C THR A 138 36.40 -0.28 3.93
N LEU A 139 35.19 -0.81 4.07
CA LEU A 139 34.89 -1.84 5.09
C LEU A 139 35.63 -3.15 4.82
N THR A 140 36.00 -3.91 5.85
CA THR A 140 36.59 -5.25 5.67
C THR A 140 35.69 -6.17 4.84
N VAL A 141 34.38 -6.07 5.01
CA VAL A 141 33.40 -6.85 4.24
C VAL A 141 33.47 -6.52 2.73
N GLU A 142 33.83 -5.28 2.35
CA GLU A 142 34.01 -4.89 0.95
C GLU A 142 35.20 -5.59 0.29
N SER A 143 36.22 -5.98 1.06
CA SER A 143 37.41 -6.66 0.52
C SER A 143 37.11 -8.04 -0.09
N TYR A 144 35.97 -8.65 0.27
CA TYR A 144 35.49 -9.91 -0.28
C TYR A 144 34.75 -9.74 -1.63
N PHE A 145 34.52 -8.51 -2.08
CA PHE A 145 33.86 -8.22 -3.35
C PHE A 145 34.87 -7.99 -4.48
N ASP A 146 34.53 -8.54 -5.64
CA ASP A 146 35.12 -8.20 -6.95
C ASP A 146 34.00 -7.85 -7.93
N ASP A 147 34.36 -7.53 -9.18
CA ASP A 147 33.41 -7.12 -10.22
C ASP A 147 32.33 -8.17 -10.53
N ALA A 148 32.59 -9.46 -10.24
CA ALA A 148 31.65 -10.56 -10.48
C ALA A 148 30.94 -11.04 -9.20
N THR A 149 31.22 -10.44 -8.05
CA THR A 149 30.63 -10.83 -6.76
C THR A 149 29.35 -10.05 -6.49
N MET A 150 28.24 -10.77 -6.33
CA MET A 150 26.93 -10.15 -6.03
C MET A 150 26.61 -10.12 -4.55
N SER A 151 27.04 -11.13 -3.82
CA SER A 151 26.78 -11.18 -2.39
C SER A 151 27.84 -11.98 -1.69
N VAL A 152 28.22 -11.52 -0.52
CA VAL A 152 29.15 -12.15 0.41
C VAL A 152 28.36 -12.58 1.64
N HIS A 153 28.62 -13.80 2.09
CA HIS A 153 27.94 -14.47 3.19
C HIS A 153 29.01 -14.96 4.18
N LEU A 154 29.08 -14.30 5.32
CA LEU A 154 30.03 -14.58 6.39
C LEU A 154 29.28 -15.11 7.60
N LYS A 155 29.76 -16.17 8.22
CA LYS A 155 29.13 -16.79 9.40
C LYS A 155 30.17 -17.41 10.31
N THR A 156 30.00 -17.26 11.62
CA THR A 156 30.85 -17.90 12.64
C THR A 156 30.95 -19.41 12.40
N GLY A 157 32.18 -19.93 12.42
CA GLY A 157 32.51 -21.34 12.20
C GLY A 157 32.42 -21.80 10.73
N MET A 158 32.20 -20.88 9.78
CA MET A 158 32.15 -21.18 8.35
C MET A 158 33.24 -20.42 7.59
N VAL A 159 33.71 -21.01 6.50
CA VAL A 159 34.55 -20.31 5.53
C VAL A 159 33.72 -19.21 4.83
N PRO A 160 34.31 -18.05 4.52
CA PRO A 160 33.66 -17.01 3.72
C PRO A 160 33.11 -17.55 2.40
N MET A 161 31.83 -17.25 2.12
CA MET A 161 31.15 -17.68 0.90
C MET A 161 30.68 -16.49 0.08
N ALA A 162 30.59 -16.64 -1.24
CA ALA A 162 29.96 -15.64 -2.10
C ALA A 162 29.14 -16.25 -3.24
N LYS A 163 28.14 -15.50 -3.71
CA LYS A 163 27.52 -15.73 -5.03
C LYS A 163 28.26 -14.94 -6.09
N ARG A 164 28.94 -15.64 -7.00
CA ARG A 164 29.77 -15.06 -8.07
C ARG A 164 29.38 -15.62 -9.44
N GLY A 165 29.44 -14.80 -10.48
CA GLY A 165 29.16 -15.20 -11.86
C GLY A 165 28.44 -14.13 -12.68
N GLU A 166 28.05 -14.48 -13.90
CA GLU A 166 27.22 -13.62 -14.75
C GLU A 166 25.73 -13.74 -14.37
N LEU A 167 24.94 -12.72 -14.69
CA LEU A 167 23.50 -12.73 -14.42
C LEU A 167 22.83 -13.89 -15.17
N GLY A 168 22.29 -14.85 -14.42
CA GLY A 168 21.70 -16.09 -14.93
C GLY A 168 22.56 -17.34 -14.74
N ASP A 169 23.84 -17.20 -14.39
CA ASP A 169 24.77 -18.31 -14.09
C ASP A 169 25.63 -17.99 -12.86
N MET A 170 24.94 -17.84 -11.71
CA MET A 170 25.55 -17.50 -10.42
C MET A 170 25.86 -18.76 -9.63
N HIS A 171 27.08 -18.88 -9.13
CA HIS A 171 27.52 -19.98 -8.29
C HIS A 171 27.82 -19.54 -6.87
N TYR A 172 27.35 -20.32 -5.90
CA TYR A 172 27.69 -20.14 -4.49
C TYR A 172 28.97 -20.91 -4.19
N GLN A 173 30.03 -20.20 -3.85
CA GLN A 173 31.37 -20.77 -3.75
C GLN A 173 32.17 -20.16 -2.59
N GLU A 174 33.11 -20.94 -2.09
CA GLU A 174 34.10 -20.52 -1.09
C GLU A 174 35.01 -19.44 -1.70
N ILE A 175 35.27 -18.37 -0.94
CA ILE A 175 36.13 -17.27 -1.37
C ILE A 175 37.35 -17.07 -0.46
N ALA A 176 37.43 -17.80 0.65
CA ALA A 176 38.61 -17.92 1.48
C ALA A 176 38.70 -19.34 2.05
N ASP A 177 39.89 -19.72 2.51
CA ASP A 177 40.19 -21.10 2.94
C ASP A 177 40.00 -21.32 4.45
N GLU A 178 39.94 -20.25 5.24
CA GLU A 178 39.91 -20.31 6.71
C GLU A 178 38.50 -19.98 7.26
N PRO A 179 37.97 -20.78 8.20
CA PRO A 179 36.72 -20.46 8.88
C PRO A 179 36.86 -19.20 9.73
N LEU A 180 35.80 -18.39 9.75
CA LEU A 180 35.74 -17.20 10.60
C LEU A 180 35.38 -17.60 12.03
N ASP A 181 36.10 -17.07 13.02
CA ASP A 181 35.75 -17.21 14.44
C ASP A 181 34.74 -16.14 14.88
N GLU A 182 34.33 -16.22 16.14
CA GLU A 182 33.30 -15.33 16.69
C GLU A 182 33.83 -13.91 16.87
N GLU A 183 35.06 -13.76 17.36
CA GLU A 183 35.76 -12.49 17.55
C GLU A 183 35.88 -11.71 16.23
N THR A 184 36.35 -12.37 15.15
CA THR A 184 36.46 -11.75 13.83
C THR A 184 35.08 -11.33 13.28
N MET A 185 34.06 -12.16 13.49
CA MET A 185 32.70 -11.84 13.04
C MET A 185 32.09 -10.68 13.81
N ASP A 186 32.37 -10.58 15.12
CA ASP A 186 31.90 -9.47 15.94
C ASP A 186 32.62 -8.16 15.55
N GLU A 187 33.94 -8.21 15.32
CA GLU A 187 34.73 -7.09 14.79
C GLU A 187 34.14 -6.56 13.48
N TYR A 188 33.90 -7.43 12.49
CA TYR A 188 33.30 -7.01 11.21
C TYR A 188 31.90 -6.41 11.39
N ALA A 189 31.11 -6.95 12.32
CA ALA A 189 29.78 -6.43 12.59
C ALA A 189 29.80 -5.07 13.30
N ARG A 190 30.76 -4.84 14.21
CA ARG A 190 31.00 -3.53 14.85
C ARG A 190 31.44 -2.51 13.81
N GLU A 191 32.46 -2.85 13.01
CA GLU A 191 33.00 -2.02 11.92
C GLU A 191 31.89 -1.51 10.98
N VAL A 192 31.02 -2.41 10.50
CA VAL A 192 29.90 -2.04 9.61
C VAL A 192 28.93 -1.07 10.29
N VAL A 193 28.60 -1.30 11.57
CA VAL A 193 27.64 -0.48 12.30
C VAL A 193 28.21 0.91 12.60
N ASP A 194 29.47 0.98 13.01
CA ASP A 194 30.10 2.25 13.40
C ASP A 194 30.43 3.10 12.16
N ALA A 195 30.94 2.48 11.10
CA ALA A 195 31.08 3.16 9.81
C ALA A 195 29.75 3.73 9.31
N ALA A 196 28.62 3.04 9.53
CA ALA A 196 27.31 3.54 9.15
C ALA A 196 26.78 4.70 10.00
N LYS A 197 27.29 4.88 11.22
CA LYS A 197 26.96 6.04 12.07
C LYS A 197 27.87 7.24 11.76
N GLU A 198 29.13 6.98 11.43
CA GLU A 198 30.15 8.01 11.22
C GLU A 198 30.18 8.54 9.79
N SER A 199 29.85 7.70 8.81
CA SER A 199 29.86 8.08 7.41
C SER A 199 28.54 8.73 6.97
N PRO A 200 28.57 9.84 6.21
CA PRO A 200 27.37 10.38 5.55
C PRO A 200 26.83 9.45 4.45
N GLU A 201 27.61 8.45 4.01
CA GLU A 201 27.23 7.44 3.01
C GLU A 201 26.66 6.17 3.66
N GLY A 202 26.48 6.16 4.97
CA GLY A 202 25.92 5.05 5.73
C GLY A 202 24.66 5.45 6.51
N PHE A 203 23.73 4.52 6.67
CA PHE A 203 22.65 4.63 7.65
C PHE A 203 22.13 3.25 8.07
N LEU A 204 21.52 3.22 9.25
CA LEU A 204 20.86 2.04 9.81
C LEU A 204 19.40 1.99 9.32
N GLU A 205 19.07 1.02 8.48
CA GLU A 205 17.73 0.80 7.91
C GLU A 205 16.80 0.12 8.93
N LEU A 206 17.34 -0.87 9.65
CA LEU A 206 16.63 -1.63 10.68
C LEU A 206 17.56 -1.85 11.87
N SER A 207 17.01 -1.70 13.08
CA SER A 207 17.69 -2.05 14.32
C SER A 207 16.72 -2.71 15.29
N GLU A 208 16.69 -4.03 15.26
CA GLU A 208 15.88 -4.87 16.14
C GLU A 208 16.79 -5.78 16.97
N PRO A 209 16.33 -6.28 18.14
CA PRO A 209 17.12 -7.22 18.94
C PRO A 209 17.56 -8.45 18.12
N GLY A 210 18.87 -8.60 17.90
CA GLY A 210 19.47 -9.70 17.15
C GLY A 210 19.49 -9.53 15.62
N MET A 211 18.95 -8.44 15.05
CA MET A 211 19.02 -8.16 13.61
C MET A 211 19.23 -6.67 13.34
N LYS A 212 20.27 -6.36 12.57
CA LYS A 212 20.51 -5.02 12.03
C LYS A 212 20.58 -5.07 10.50
N ILE A 213 20.00 -4.08 9.84
CA ILE A 213 20.18 -3.88 8.40
C ILE A 213 20.81 -2.52 8.21
N VAL A 214 21.99 -2.51 7.59
CA VAL A 214 22.81 -1.34 7.33
C VAL A 214 22.85 -1.12 5.83
N GLN A 215 22.57 0.10 5.39
CA GLN A 215 22.88 0.55 4.04
C GLN A 215 24.19 1.35 4.14
N PHE A 216 25.24 0.88 3.47
CA PHE A 216 26.53 1.56 3.43
C PHE A 216 27.01 1.63 1.98
N ARG A 217 27.04 2.84 1.42
CA ARG A 217 27.29 3.08 -0.02
C ARG A 217 26.39 2.18 -0.89
N ASP A 218 26.99 1.42 -1.80
CA ASP A 218 26.30 0.50 -2.70
C ASP A 218 26.00 -0.87 -2.06
N TYR A 219 26.30 -1.07 -0.77
CA TYR A 219 26.09 -2.35 -0.09
C TYR A 219 24.91 -2.28 0.85
N ARG A 220 24.04 -3.29 0.74
CA ARG A 220 23.07 -3.59 1.79
C ARG A 220 23.58 -4.74 2.62
N ILE A 221 23.78 -4.50 3.91
CA ILE A 221 24.45 -5.41 4.83
C ILE A 221 23.48 -5.80 5.94
N ALA A 222 23.08 -7.07 5.98
CA ALA A 222 22.30 -7.65 7.06
C ALA A 222 23.22 -8.31 8.08
N ILE A 223 23.02 -8.01 9.35
CA ILE A 223 23.81 -8.52 10.48
C ILE A 223 22.86 -9.24 11.44
N GLY A 224 22.99 -10.56 11.52
CA GLY A 224 22.28 -11.41 12.48
C GLY A 224 23.16 -11.74 13.68
N ARG A 225 22.59 -11.69 14.90
CA ARG A 225 23.26 -12.07 16.14
C ARG A 225 22.37 -12.96 17.02
N PRO A 226 22.94 -13.82 17.87
CA PRO A 226 22.19 -14.54 18.89
C PRO A 226 21.40 -13.57 19.81
N PRO A 227 20.21 -13.96 20.29
CA PRO A 227 19.54 -15.25 20.12
C PRO A 227 18.72 -15.38 18.82
N PHE A 228 18.71 -14.35 17.96
CA PHE A 228 17.92 -14.38 16.71
C PHE A 228 18.51 -15.36 15.69
N SER A 229 19.85 -15.40 15.59
CA SER A 229 20.62 -16.38 14.82
C SER A 229 21.35 -17.38 15.73
N ASP A 230 21.86 -18.47 15.16
CA ASP A 230 22.66 -19.51 15.84
C ASP A 230 24.14 -19.15 16.00
N GLY A 231 24.57 -18.03 15.40
CA GLY A 231 25.90 -17.43 15.49
C GLY A 231 25.88 -16.07 14.80
N ILE A 232 26.97 -15.31 14.86
CA ILE A 232 27.03 -14.04 14.15
C ILE A 232 27.07 -14.33 12.65
N GLU A 233 26.19 -13.67 11.88
CA GLU A 233 26.18 -13.76 10.42
C GLU A 233 26.13 -12.36 9.81
N ILE A 234 26.89 -12.17 8.74
CA ILE A 234 26.91 -10.93 7.95
C ILE A 234 26.64 -11.32 6.50
N THR A 235 25.55 -10.80 5.95
CA THR A 235 25.23 -10.93 4.52
C THR A 235 25.29 -9.55 3.88
N ALA A 236 26.31 -9.32 3.06
CA ALA A 236 26.42 -8.12 2.25
C ALA A 236 25.99 -8.44 0.82
N VAL A 237 25.13 -7.60 0.25
CA VAL A 237 24.72 -7.72 -1.16
C VAL A 237 25.06 -6.43 -1.89
N ARG A 238 25.67 -6.58 -3.06
CA ARG A 238 25.75 -5.54 -4.08
C ARG A 238 24.48 -5.67 -4.94
N PRO A 239 23.65 -4.63 -5.02
CA PRO A 239 22.49 -4.65 -5.89
C PRO A 239 22.85 -4.91 -7.35
N ILE A 240 21.95 -5.58 -8.06
CA ILE A 240 22.13 -5.93 -9.46
C ILE A 240 22.00 -4.67 -10.33
N ALA A 241 22.90 -4.56 -11.32
CA ALA A 241 22.95 -3.62 -12.43
C ALA A 241 21.81 -2.60 -12.48
N GLN A 242 22.17 -1.35 -12.21
CA GLN A 242 21.35 -0.19 -12.52
C GLN A 242 20.94 -0.26 -13.99
N THR A 243 19.64 -0.40 -14.26
CA THR A 243 19.11 -0.32 -15.62
C THR A 243 18.93 1.13 -15.99
N ASP A 244 19.35 1.54 -17.17
CA ASP A 244 19.09 2.89 -17.64
C ASP A 244 17.74 2.92 -18.36
N ILE A 245 17.12 4.11 -18.45
CA ILE A 245 15.78 4.20 -19.08
C ILE A 245 15.85 3.79 -20.57
N GLU A 246 17.02 3.93 -21.18
CA GLU A 246 17.40 3.49 -22.52
C GLU A 246 17.21 1.99 -22.76
N ASP A 247 17.28 1.16 -21.72
CA ASP A 247 17.17 -0.29 -21.82
C ASP A 247 15.71 -0.77 -22.01
N TYR A 248 14.74 0.13 -21.86
CA TYR A 248 13.31 -0.16 -21.95
C TYR A 248 12.74 0.15 -23.34
N GLU A 249 11.71 -0.61 -23.73
CA GLU A 249 10.96 -0.34 -24.97
C GLU A 249 10.20 1.01 -24.84
N ASN A 250 10.13 1.76 -25.93
CA ASN A 250 9.55 3.12 -26.00
C ASN A 250 10.22 4.16 -25.08
N ALA A 251 11.51 3.95 -24.78
CA ALA A 251 12.28 4.85 -23.93
C ALA A 251 12.28 6.29 -24.45
N ASP A 252 12.44 6.50 -25.76
CA ASP A 252 12.56 7.84 -26.34
C ASP A 252 11.28 8.65 -26.16
N GLU A 253 10.12 8.05 -26.41
CA GLU A 253 8.83 8.70 -26.22
C GLU A 253 8.52 8.98 -24.74
N LEU A 254 8.86 8.04 -23.85
CA LEU A 254 8.74 8.24 -22.40
C LEU A 254 9.66 9.36 -21.91
N LYS A 255 10.89 9.43 -22.41
CA LYS A 255 11.86 10.47 -22.08
C LYS A 255 11.37 11.85 -22.50
N GLU A 256 10.96 12.01 -23.76
CA GLU A 256 10.41 13.28 -24.24
C GLU A 256 9.23 13.73 -23.37
N ARG A 257 8.33 12.79 -23.06
CA ARG A 257 7.15 13.04 -22.24
C ARG A 257 7.48 13.50 -20.81
N LEU A 258 8.48 12.90 -20.16
CA LEU A 258 8.91 13.24 -18.80
C LEU A 258 9.56 14.63 -18.74
N LEU A 259 10.25 15.05 -19.81
CA LEU A 259 10.92 16.34 -19.92
C LEU A 259 9.98 17.48 -20.37
N GLU A 260 8.91 17.20 -21.10
CA GLU A 260 7.99 18.24 -21.60
C GLU A 260 7.36 19.08 -20.49
N ARG A 261 6.92 18.43 -19.42
CA ARG A 261 6.26 19.06 -18.27
C ARG A 261 6.27 18.12 -17.07
N GLN A 262 6.14 18.67 -15.87
CA GLN A 262 5.90 17.91 -14.65
C GLN A 262 4.59 17.13 -14.76
N ARG A 263 4.69 15.80 -14.71
CA ARG A 263 3.57 14.85 -14.89
C ARG A 263 3.25 14.10 -13.62
N GLY A 264 2.04 13.54 -13.60
CA GLY A 264 1.65 12.51 -12.64
C GLY A 264 1.73 11.15 -13.31
N VAL A 265 2.67 10.32 -12.85
CA VAL A 265 2.95 8.99 -13.40
C VAL A 265 2.68 7.94 -12.34
N LEU A 266 1.92 6.91 -12.67
CA LEU A 266 1.85 5.68 -11.86
C LEU A 266 2.60 4.56 -12.56
N ILE A 267 3.59 4.00 -11.89
CA ILE A 267 4.28 2.78 -12.29
C ILE A 267 3.58 1.62 -11.60
N SER A 268 2.98 0.73 -12.39
CA SER A 268 2.12 -0.35 -11.95
C SER A 268 2.65 -1.71 -12.40
N GLY A 269 2.17 -2.80 -11.79
CA GLY A 269 2.67 -4.15 -12.03
C GLY A 269 2.63 -5.03 -10.78
N ALA A 270 2.76 -6.34 -10.98
CA ALA A 270 2.79 -7.31 -9.88
C ALA A 270 3.98 -7.07 -8.91
N PRO A 271 3.93 -7.55 -7.66
CA PRO A 271 5.11 -7.62 -6.80
C PRO A 271 6.26 -8.35 -7.52
N GLY A 272 7.49 -7.82 -7.40
CA GLY A 272 8.66 -8.39 -8.08
C GLY A 272 8.75 -8.13 -9.60
N ALA A 273 7.81 -7.39 -10.20
CA ALA A 273 7.84 -7.12 -11.64
C ALA A 273 8.98 -6.18 -12.12
N GLY A 274 9.75 -5.57 -11.22
CA GLY A 274 10.80 -4.60 -11.57
C GLY A 274 10.37 -3.13 -11.55
N LYS A 275 9.27 -2.79 -10.87
CA LYS A 275 8.73 -1.41 -10.80
C LYS A 275 9.69 -0.40 -10.16
N SER A 276 10.23 -0.72 -8.98
CA SER A 276 11.15 0.18 -8.27
C SER A 276 12.46 0.34 -9.06
N THR A 277 12.93 -0.72 -9.74
CA THR A 277 14.06 -0.66 -10.67
C THR A 277 13.80 0.32 -11.82
N PHE A 278 12.63 0.26 -12.46
CA PHE A 278 12.23 1.23 -13.48
C PHE A 278 12.09 2.64 -12.89
N ALA A 279 11.54 2.80 -11.68
CA ALA A 279 11.43 4.09 -11.00
C ALA A 279 12.81 4.71 -10.74
N GLN A 280 13.82 3.92 -10.36
CA GLN A 280 15.21 4.35 -10.19
C GLN A 280 15.83 4.82 -11.52
N ALA A 281 15.58 4.09 -12.61
CA ALA A 281 16.03 4.47 -13.95
C ALA A 281 15.44 5.83 -14.38
N VAL A 282 14.14 6.00 -14.18
CA VAL A 282 13.44 7.27 -14.42
C VAL A 282 13.97 8.39 -13.52
N ALA A 283 14.26 8.10 -12.25
CA ALA A 283 14.82 9.06 -11.29
C ALA A 283 16.10 9.69 -11.81
N ARG A 284 17.07 8.83 -12.16
CA ARG A 284 18.39 9.22 -12.64
C ARG A 284 18.27 9.99 -13.94
N PHE A 285 17.50 9.47 -14.90
CA PHE A 285 17.23 10.16 -16.16
C PHE A 285 16.70 11.58 -15.96
N ILE A 286 15.69 11.77 -15.10
CA ILE A 286 15.11 13.10 -14.84
C ILE A 286 16.15 14.01 -14.18
N SER A 287 16.90 13.49 -13.21
CA SER A 287 17.93 14.24 -12.50
C SER A 287 19.07 14.71 -13.42
N ASP A 288 19.44 13.89 -14.41
CA ASP A 288 20.45 14.23 -15.42
C ASP A 288 20.02 15.35 -16.39
N HIS A 289 18.76 15.75 -16.37
CA HIS A 289 18.17 16.76 -17.26
C HIS A 289 17.75 18.04 -16.52
N ASP A 290 18.55 18.48 -15.54
CA ASP A 290 18.39 19.74 -14.80
C ASP A 290 17.12 19.85 -13.92
N TYR A 291 16.53 18.72 -13.52
CA TYR A 291 15.39 18.69 -12.58
C TYR A 291 15.83 18.33 -11.16
N ALA A 292 15.26 19.02 -10.16
CA ALA A 292 15.45 18.66 -8.76
C ALA A 292 14.56 17.46 -8.39
N VAL A 293 15.17 16.27 -8.27
CA VAL A 293 14.48 15.02 -7.90
C VAL A 293 14.68 14.70 -6.42
N LYS A 294 13.61 14.23 -5.78
CA LYS A 294 13.61 13.69 -4.41
C LYS A 294 12.83 12.38 -4.36
N THR A 295 13.08 11.53 -3.36
CA THR A 295 12.28 10.32 -3.13
C THR A 295 11.56 10.35 -1.78
N MET A 296 10.45 9.63 -1.72
CA MET A 296 9.71 9.30 -0.51
C MET A 296 9.51 7.77 -0.49
N GLU A 297 10.01 7.11 0.53
CA GLU A 297 10.08 5.64 0.55
C GLU A 297 10.27 5.09 1.96
N LYS A 298 9.72 3.90 2.21
CA LYS A 298 9.86 3.20 3.48
C LYS A 298 9.96 1.68 3.26
N PRO A 299 11.11 1.06 3.54
CA PRO A 299 12.41 1.68 3.88
C PRO A 299 13.01 2.41 2.66
N ARG A 300 14.18 3.04 2.85
CA ARG A 300 14.93 3.71 1.76
C ARG A 300 15.66 2.68 0.90
N ASP A 301 14.91 2.03 0.01
CA ASP A 301 15.37 0.91 -0.83
C ASP A 301 15.78 1.34 -2.25
N LEU A 302 15.37 2.52 -2.72
CA LEU A 302 15.74 3.01 -4.04
C LEU A 302 17.26 3.27 -4.11
N GLN A 303 17.87 2.78 -5.18
CA GLN A 303 19.28 3.06 -5.48
C GLN A 303 19.35 4.15 -6.52
N VAL A 304 19.68 5.33 -6.06
CA VAL A 304 19.77 6.55 -6.86
C VAL A 304 21.10 7.24 -6.56
N GLY A 305 21.59 8.04 -7.50
CA GLY A 305 22.85 8.75 -7.33
C GLY A 305 22.79 9.85 -6.26
N PRO A 306 23.96 10.36 -5.83
CA PRO A 306 24.07 11.35 -4.75
C PRO A 306 23.33 12.67 -5.01
N GLU A 307 22.99 12.96 -6.27
CA GLU A 307 22.19 14.11 -6.68
C GLU A 307 20.72 14.04 -6.22
N ILE A 308 20.19 12.82 -5.98
CA ILE A 308 18.81 12.58 -5.56
C ILE A 308 18.77 12.39 -4.05
N THR A 309 18.08 13.29 -3.34
CA THR A 309 17.91 13.16 -1.88
C THR A 309 16.70 12.28 -1.58
N GLN A 310 16.92 11.28 -0.74
CA GLN A 310 15.87 10.34 -0.34
C GLN A 310 15.34 10.65 1.06
N TYR A 311 14.02 10.63 1.20
CA TYR A 311 13.34 10.85 2.47
C TYR A 311 12.54 9.63 2.90
N THR A 312 12.63 9.31 4.18
CA THR A 312 11.71 8.38 4.86
C THR A 312 10.60 9.17 5.57
N GLU A 313 9.79 8.47 6.37
CA GLU A 313 8.75 9.07 7.21
C GLU A 313 9.32 10.07 8.22
N LEU A 314 8.85 11.31 8.15
CA LEU A 314 9.16 12.34 9.13
C LEU A 314 8.25 12.18 10.35
N GLY A 315 8.82 11.81 11.50
CA GLY A 315 8.04 11.57 12.71
C GLY A 315 7.03 10.42 12.56
N GLY A 316 7.38 9.39 11.77
CA GLY A 316 6.59 8.16 11.59
C GLY A 316 5.42 8.26 10.61
N GLU A 317 5.30 9.37 9.86
CA GLU A 317 4.22 9.58 8.89
C GLU A 317 4.74 10.17 7.58
N MET A 318 4.40 9.56 6.44
CA MET A 318 4.81 10.06 5.12
C MET A 318 4.16 11.40 4.76
N ALA A 319 2.96 11.68 5.28
CA ALA A 319 2.28 12.96 5.06
C ALA A 319 3.11 14.16 5.56
N LYS A 320 3.79 14.02 6.69
CA LYS A 320 4.68 15.08 7.22
C LYS A 320 5.91 15.30 6.33
N THR A 321 6.43 14.23 5.72
CA THR A 321 7.50 14.32 4.72
C THR A 321 7.02 15.09 3.49
N ALA A 322 5.80 14.80 3.01
CA ALA A 322 5.20 15.54 1.90
C ALA A 322 5.01 17.03 2.24
N ASP A 323 4.49 17.36 3.43
CA ASP A 323 4.34 18.75 3.89
C ASP A 323 5.67 19.52 3.87
N ALA A 324 6.76 18.87 4.31
CA ALA A 324 8.09 19.46 4.24
C ALA A 324 8.55 19.65 2.78
N LEU A 325 8.32 18.67 1.92
CA LEU A 325 8.68 18.75 0.50
C LEU A 325 7.88 19.82 -0.25
N LEU A 326 6.65 20.11 0.14
CA LEU A 326 5.87 21.23 -0.41
C LEU A 326 6.50 22.61 -0.11
N MET A 327 7.30 22.72 0.95
CA MET A 327 8.09 23.93 1.24
C MET A 327 9.37 23.99 0.41
N VAL A 328 10.00 22.84 0.16
CA VAL A 328 11.21 22.71 -0.67
C VAL A 328 10.91 22.91 -2.15
N ARG A 329 9.73 22.44 -2.60
CA ARG A 329 9.24 22.46 -3.99
C ARG A 329 10.23 21.78 -4.96
N PRO A 330 10.49 20.47 -4.84
CA PRO A 330 11.22 19.75 -5.86
C PRO A 330 10.44 19.76 -7.18
N ASP A 331 11.14 19.55 -8.30
CA ASP A 331 10.49 19.40 -9.60
C ASP A 331 9.79 18.06 -9.72
N TYR A 332 10.42 17.00 -9.20
CA TYR A 332 9.87 15.66 -9.15
C TYR A 332 10.07 15.00 -7.78
N THR A 333 9.04 14.28 -7.34
CA THR A 333 9.12 13.36 -6.21
C THR A 333 8.72 11.96 -6.65
N ILE A 334 9.59 11.00 -6.36
CA ILE A 334 9.31 9.57 -6.54
C ILE A 334 8.77 9.04 -5.24
N TYR A 335 7.56 8.51 -5.25
CA TYR A 335 6.95 7.88 -4.11
C TYR A 335 6.95 6.36 -4.31
N ASP A 336 7.91 5.67 -3.70
CA ASP A 336 7.95 4.21 -3.74
C ASP A 336 6.94 3.63 -2.74
N GLU A 337 6.17 2.65 -3.20
CA GLU A 337 5.11 1.98 -2.45
C GLU A 337 3.87 2.83 -2.06
N VAL A 338 3.15 3.36 -3.06
CA VAL A 338 1.82 3.98 -2.86
C VAL A 338 0.75 2.88 -2.69
N ARG A 339 0.25 2.70 -1.46
CA ARG A 339 -0.60 1.55 -1.13
C ARG A 339 -1.89 1.91 -0.39
N LYS A 340 -1.79 2.73 0.65
CA LYS A 340 -2.90 3.11 1.53
C LYS A 340 -3.63 4.33 0.99
N THR A 341 -4.82 4.59 1.52
CA THR A 341 -5.60 5.77 1.13
C THR A 341 -4.82 7.06 1.32
N ASP A 342 -4.20 7.22 2.50
CA ASP A 342 -3.40 8.40 2.83
C ASP A 342 -2.25 8.61 1.84
N ASP A 343 -1.62 7.54 1.33
CA ASP A 343 -0.54 7.65 0.33
C ASP A 343 -1.05 8.24 -0.99
N PHE A 344 -2.25 7.85 -1.44
CA PHE A 344 -2.87 8.39 -2.64
C PHE A 344 -3.34 9.84 -2.45
N GLU A 345 -3.80 10.21 -1.26
CA GLU A 345 -4.15 11.59 -0.92
C GLU A 345 -2.91 12.48 -0.93
N VAL A 346 -1.83 12.05 -0.28
CA VAL A 346 -0.52 12.71 -0.32
C VAL A 346 -0.02 12.88 -1.76
N PHE A 347 -0.10 11.81 -2.56
CA PHE A 347 0.27 11.86 -3.97
C PHE A 347 -0.52 12.93 -4.75
N ALA A 348 -1.84 12.98 -4.53
CA ALA A 348 -2.71 13.95 -5.17
C ALA A 348 -2.41 15.38 -4.74
N ASP A 349 -2.23 15.63 -3.43
CA ASP A 349 -1.95 16.96 -2.89
C ASP A 349 -0.63 17.51 -3.41
N MET A 350 0.43 16.69 -3.42
CA MET A 350 1.72 17.07 -4.00
C MET A 350 1.60 17.41 -5.48
N ARG A 351 0.87 16.59 -6.23
CA ARG A 351 0.69 16.80 -7.67
C ARG A 351 -0.08 18.08 -7.98
N LEU A 352 -1.15 18.35 -7.23
CA LEU A 352 -1.98 19.54 -7.38
C LEU A 352 -1.25 20.82 -6.93
N ALA A 353 -0.30 20.70 -6.00
CA ALA A 353 0.61 21.79 -5.63
C ALA A 353 1.67 22.09 -6.71
N GLY A 354 1.74 21.28 -7.77
CA GLY A 354 2.60 21.48 -8.93
C GLY A 354 3.88 20.64 -8.92
N VAL A 355 4.07 19.72 -7.98
CA VAL A 355 5.22 18.81 -8.00
C VAL A 355 4.95 17.69 -9.00
N GLY A 356 5.93 17.34 -9.85
CA GLY A 356 5.87 16.15 -10.69
C GLY A 356 5.92 14.90 -9.81
N MET A 357 5.00 13.96 -9.98
CA MET A 357 4.87 12.81 -9.08
C MET A 357 5.03 11.51 -9.85
N ILE A 358 5.88 10.61 -9.36
CA ILE A 358 6.06 9.26 -9.90
C ILE A 358 5.78 8.27 -8.78
N GLY A 359 4.65 7.55 -8.85
CA GLY A 359 4.18 6.69 -7.78
C GLY A 359 4.28 5.23 -8.16
N VAL A 360 4.90 4.40 -7.31
CA VAL A 360 4.97 2.95 -7.53
C VAL A 360 3.79 2.27 -6.84
N VAL A 361 2.96 1.57 -7.62
CA VAL A 361 1.73 0.93 -7.16
C VAL A 361 1.74 -0.55 -7.50
N HIS A 362 1.32 -1.40 -6.56
CA HIS A 362 1.04 -2.80 -6.87
C HIS A 362 -0.31 -2.96 -7.54
N ALA A 363 -0.32 -3.35 -8.81
CA ALA A 363 -1.55 -3.61 -9.54
C ALA A 363 -1.30 -4.71 -10.57
N THR A 364 -2.17 -5.73 -10.63
CA THR A 364 -2.03 -6.81 -11.62
C THR A 364 -2.50 -6.39 -13.00
N ARG A 365 -3.34 -5.35 -13.10
CA ARG A 365 -3.71 -4.71 -14.36
C ARG A 365 -3.42 -3.21 -14.31
N PRO A 366 -3.04 -2.58 -15.43
CA PRO A 366 -2.77 -1.15 -15.49
C PRO A 366 -3.94 -0.29 -14.99
N ILE A 367 -5.16 -0.67 -15.38
CA ILE A 367 -6.38 0.06 -15.01
C ILE A 367 -6.66 0.06 -13.51
N ASP A 368 -6.25 -0.99 -12.80
CA ASP A 368 -6.45 -1.11 -11.36
C ASP A 368 -5.63 -0.06 -10.59
N ALA A 369 -4.53 0.45 -11.17
CA ALA A 369 -3.76 1.54 -10.58
C ALA A 369 -4.55 2.86 -10.55
N LEU A 370 -5.28 3.18 -11.63
CA LEU A 370 -6.16 4.36 -11.67
C LEU A 370 -7.40 4.20 -10.80
N GLN A 371 -7.97 2.98 -10.73
CA GLN A 371 -9.11 2.71 -9.86
C GLN A 371 -8.81 2.95 -8.38
N ARG A 372 -7.54 2.88 -7.96
CA ARG A 372 -7.17 3.25 -6.59
C ARG A 372 -7.34 4.75 -6.30
N LEU A 373 -7.35 5.62 -7.30
CA LEU A 373 -7.67 7.05 -7.11
C LEU A 373 -9.17 7.31 -7.02
N VAL A 374 -10.00 6.39 -7.52
CA VAL A 374 -11.45 6.53 -7.50
C VAL A 374 -11.97 6.54 -6.06
N GLY A 375 -12.75 7.59 -5.74
CA GLY A 375 -13.30 7.81 -4.40
C GLY A 375 -12.33 8.46 -3.41
N ARG A 376 -11.06 8.65 -3.79
CA ARG A 376 -10.05 9.40 -3.02
C ARG A 376 -9.85 10.80 -3.59
N VAL A 377 -9.92 10.92 -4.91
CA VAL A 377 -9.97 12.20 -5.63
C VAL A 377 -11.26 12.30 -6.43
N GLU A 378 -11.70 13.52 -6.70
CA GLU A 378 -12.82 13.76 -7.60
C GLU A 378 -12.49 13.22 -8.99
N LEU A 379 -13.44 12.55 -9.64
CA LEU A 379 -13.22 11.88 -10.93
C LEU A 379 -12.61 12.83 -11.98
N GLY A 380 -13.12 14.07 -12.08
CA GLY A 380 -12.61 15.06 -13.03
C GLY A 380 -11.18 15.54 -12.74
N MET A 381 -10.66 15.29 -11.54
CA MET A 381 -9.30 15.65 -11.12
C MET A 381 -8.29 14.52 -11.37
N ILE A 382 -8.73 13.28 -11.60
CA ILE A 382 -7.83 12.14 -11.82
C ILE A 382 -6.79 12.45 -12.91
N PRO A 383 -7.14 12.99 -14.10
CA PRO A 383 -6.13 13.25 -15.13
C PRO A 383 -5.16 14.41 -14.81
N GLN A 384 -5.48 15.23 -13.79
CA GLN A 384 -4.57 16.25 -13.27
C GLN A 384 -3.60 15.65 -12.24
N VAL A 385 -4.05 14.61 -11.54
CA VAL A 385 -3.25 13.88 -10.54
C VAL A 385 -2.38 12.81 -11.21
N VAL A 386 -2.91 12.05 -12.16
CA VAL A 386 -2.21 11.02 -12.94
C VAL A 386 -2.63 11.13 -14.39
N ASP A 387 -1.70 11.57 -15.23
CA ASP A 387 -1.89 11.68 -16.68
C ASP A 387 -1.23 10.54 -17.46
N THR A 388 -0.41 9.72 -16.79
CA THR A 388 0.34 8.63 -17.40
C THR A 388 0.36 7.40 -16.49
N VAL A 389 0.09 6.22 -17.03
CA VAL A 389 0.27 4.94 -16.32
C VAL A 389 1.24 4.08 -17.11
N VAL A 390 2.29 3.63 -16.44
CA VAL A 390 3.27 2.69 -16.99
C VAL A 390 3.02 1.33 -16.35
N TYR A 391 2.82 0.29 -17.13
CA TYR A 391 2.65 -1.07 -16.65
C TYR A 391 3.94 -1.86 -16.92
N ILE A 392 4.51 -2.39 -15.83
CA ILE A 392 5.74 -3.16 -15.84
C ILE A 392 5.41 -4.65 -15.63
N GLU A 393 5.90 -5.47 -16.54
CA GLU A 393 5.80 -6.93 -16.47
C GLU A 393 7.16 -7.56 -16.77
N ALA A 394 7.59 -8.50 -15.92
CA ALA A 394 8.87 -9.21 -16.06
C ALA A 394 10.09 -8.31 -16.34
N GLY A 395 10.15 -7.12 -15.71
CA GLY A 395 11.25 -6.17 -15.86
C GLY A 395 11.20 -5.34 -17.14
N ARG A 396 10.08 -5.33 -17.88
CA ARG A 396 9.89 -4.56 -19.11
C ARG A 396 8.67 -3.65 -19.03
N VAL A 397 8.71 -2.55 -19.78
CA VAL A 397 7.53 -1.72 -20.01
C VAL A 397 6.65 -2.46 -21.02
N GLU A 398 5.55 -3.03 -20.54
CA GLU A 398 4.62 -3.80 -21.38
C GLU A 398 3.56 -2.90 -22.00
N THR A 399 3.09 -1.87 -21.28
CA THR A 399 2.12 -0.91 -21.82
C THR A 399 2.23 0.44 -21.14
N VAL A 400 2.09 1.51 -21.92
CA VAL A 400 1.95 2.88 -21.43
C VAL A 400 0.57 3.40 -21.79
N TYR A 401 -0.14 3.99 -20.81
CA TYR A 401 -1.43 4.62 -21.03
C TYR A 401 -1.40 6.12 -20.80
N ASP A 402 -2.11 6.82 -21.68
CA ASP A 402 -2.50 8.21 -21.55
C ASP A 402 -3.87 8.34 -20.89
N VAL A 403 -3.93 9.18 -19.87
CA VAL A 403 -5.15 9.44 -19.10
C VAL A 403 -5.58 10.86 -19.35
N ARG A 404 -6.75 11.05 -19.96
CA ARG A 404 -7.27 12.38 -20.34
C ARG A 404 -8.75 12.49 -20.05
N THR A 405 -9.21 13.69 -19.72
CA THR A 405 -10.65 13.99 -19.62
C THR A 405 -11.19 14.38 -20.99
N GLU A 406 -12.27 13.73 -21.43
CA GLU A 406 -13.06 14.13 -22.58
C GLU A 406 -14.52 14.37 -22.17
N VAL A 407 -15.21 15.28 -22.84
CA VAL A 407 -16.66 15.44 -22.69
C VAL A 407 -17.33 14.81 -23.89
N LYS A 408 -17.93 13.64 -23.69
CA LYS A 408 -18.59 12.87 -24.74
C LYS A 408 -19.72 12.01 -24.17
N VAL A 409 -20.43 11.30 -25.06
CA VAL A 409 -21.33 10.22 -24.67
C VAL A 409 -20.45 8.98 -24.38
N PRO A 410 -20.46 8.44 -23.15
CA PRO A 410 -19.69 7.24 -22.81
C PRO A 410 -20.05 6.03 -23.67
N ALA A 411 -19.10 5.13 -23.86
CA ALA A 411 -19.31 3.87 -24.56
C ALA A 411 -20.36 3.01 -23.86
N GLY A 412 -21.29 2.45 -24.64
CA GLY A 412 -22.45 1.72 -24.12
C GLY A 412 -23.65 2.61 -23.78
N LEU A 413 -23.51 3.94 -23.86
CA LEU A 413 -24.63 4.89 -23.75
C LEU A 413 -25.11 5.36 -25.13
N THR A 414 -26.39 5.78 -25.20
CA THR A 414 -27.02 6.26 -26.44
C THR A 414 -26.90 7.79 -26.56
N GLU A 415 -27.07 8.36 -27.74
CA GLU A 415 -27.03 9.84 -27.91
C GLU A 415 -28.13 10.59 -27.15
N GLU A 416 -29.19 9.89 -26.71
CA GLU A 416 -30.20 10.46 -25.82
C GLU A 416 -29.64 10.73 -24.42
N ASP A 417 -28.55 10.05 -24.05
CA ASP A 417 -27.79 10.29 -22.83
C ASP A 417 -26.90 11.52 -22.98
N LEU A 418 -27.05 12.48 -22.06
CA LEU A 418 -26.28 13.72 -22.10
C LEU A 418 -24.78 13.45 -21.97
N ALA A 419 -24.01 14.15 -22.82
CA ALA A 419 -22.55 14.17 -22.78
C ALA A 419 -22.07 14.60 -21.39
N ARG A 420 -21.07 13.89 -20.88
CA ARG A 420 -20.53 14.09 -19.53
C ARG A 420 -19.01 13.94 -19.55
N PRO A 421 -18.31 14.42 -18.50
CA PRO A 421 -16.89 14.15 -18.34
C PRO A 421 -16.63 12.66 -18.21
N VAL A 422 -15.79 12.13 -19.08
CA VAL A 422 -15.30 10.75 -19.11
C VAL A 422 -13.78 10.80 -19.05
N ILE A 423 -13.18 9.99 -18.20
CA ILE A 423 -11.75 9.75 -18.27
C ILE A 423 -11.52 8.68 -19.32
N GLN A 424 -10.82 9.03 -20.38
CA GLN A 424 -10.39 8.10 -21.41
C GLN A 424 -8.98 7.64 -21.10
N VAL A 425 -8.78 6.32 -21.11
CA VAL A 425 -7.49 5.67 -20.94
C VAL A 425 -7.08 5.09 -22.29
N THR A 426 -6.06 5.67 -22.89
CA THR A 426 -5.65 5.43 -24.27
C THR A 426 -4.29 4.76 -24.28
N ASN A 427 -4.15 3.66 -25.00
CA ASN A 427 -2.84 3.04 -25.19
C ASN A 427 -1.97 4.02 -25.98
N PHE A 428 -0.83 4.38 -25.40
CA PHE A 428 0.02 5.47 -25.90
C PHE A 428 0.66 5.12 -27.24
N GLU A 429 1.09 3.87 -27.43
CA GLU A 429 1.75 3.40 -28.65
C GLU A 429 0.79 3.38 -29.85
N THR A 430 -0.43 2.90 -29.62
CA THR A 430 -1.43 2.73 -30.68
C THR A 430 -2.29 3.97 -30.89
N GLY A 431 -2.41 4.82 -29.86
CA GLY A 431 -3.37 5.93 -29.83
C GLY A 431 -4.83 5.49 -29.69
N GLU A 432 -5.09 4.21 -29.41
CA GLU A 432 -6.43 3.66 -29.30
C GLU A 432 -6.97 3.73 -27.86
N PRO A 433 -8.20 4.20 -27.65
CA PRO A 433 -8.81 4.19 -26.32
C PRO A 433 -9.19 2.75 -25.94
N GLU A 434 -8.73 2.30 -24.77
CA GLU A 434 -8.96 0.93 -24.30
C GLU A 434 -9.93 0.87 -23.11
N TYR A 435 -10.00 1.94 -22.32
CA TYR A 435 -10.94 2.03 -21.20
C TYR A 435 -11.58 3.42 -21.09
N GLU A 436 -12.80 3.44 -20.55
CA GLU A 436 -13.48 4.64 -20.09
C GLU A 436 -13.84 4.53 -18.62
N ILE A 437 -13.59 5.60 -17.86
CA ILE A 437 -14.02 5.72 -16.47
C ILE A 437 -14.97 6.91 -16.36
N TYR A 438 -16.20 6.65 -15.92
CA TYR A 438 -17.21 7.69 -15.78
C TYR A 438 -18.19 7.37 -14.64
N THR A 439 -18.96 8.38 -14.24
CA THR A 439 -20.01 8.19 -13.24
C THR A 439 -21.31 7.77 -13.91
N PHE A 440 -21.83 6.62 -13.49
CA PHE A 440 -23.14 6.09 -13.84
C PHE A 440 -23.94 5.84 -12.55
N ASN A 441 -25.16 6.39 -12.45
CA ASN A 441 -26.00 6.26 -11.25
C ASN A 441 -25.28 6.54 -9.92
N ARG A 442 -24.47 7.60 -9.86
CA ARG A 442 -23.66 8.01 -8.70
C ARG A 442 -22.57 7.03 -8.29
N GLN A 443 -22.30 6.01 -9.09
CA GLN A 443 -21.17 5.09 -8.95
C GLN A 443 -20.17 5.34 -10.07
N VAL A 444 -18.88 5.17 -9.77
CA VAL A 444 -17.84 5.24 -10.79
C VAL A 444 -17.66 3.87 -11.39
N VAL A 445 -17.83 3.77 -12.70
CA VAL A 445 -17.68 2.52 -13.46
C VAL A 445 -16.47 2.63 -14.38
N THR A 446 -15.81 1.50 -14.64
CA THR A 446 -14.73 1.38 -15.61
C THR A 446 -15.15 0.40 -16.68
N VAL A 447 -15.18 0.85 -17.92
CA VAL A 447 -15.68 0.10 -19.07
C VAL A 447 -14.54 -0.17 -20.04
N PRO A 448 -14.20 -1.45 -20.32
CA PRO A 448 -13.28 -1.79 -21.40
C PRO A 448 -13.94 -1.53 -22.75
N LEU A 449 -13.20 -0.94 -23.68
CA LEU A 449 -13.66 -0.62 -25.04
C LEU A 449 -13.31 -1.71 -26.06
N LYS A 450 -12.33 -2.56 -25.75
CA LYS A 450 -12.00 -3.75 -26.54
C LYS A 450 -12.82 -4.93 -26.00
N GLU A 451 -13.58 -5.59 -26.88
CA GLU A 451 -14.29 -6.83 -26.56
C GLU A 451 -13.26 -7.94 -26.30
N GLU A 452 -13.32 -8.61 -25.15
CA GLU A 452 -12.64 -9.89 -24.99
C GLU A 452 -13.24 -10.88 -26.00
N GLU A 453 -12.42 -11.43 -26.90
CA GLU A 453 -12.82 -12.48 -27.85
C GLU A 453 -13.37 -13.70 -27.06
N GLY A 454 -14.70 -13.83 -26.98
CA GLY A 454 -15.33 -15.04 -26.42
C GLY A 454 -16.73 -14.93 -25.80
N GLY A 455 -17.33 -13.74 -25.64
CA GLY A 455 -18.69 -13.60 -25.07
C GLY A 455 -19.81 -13.66 -26.13
N PRO A 456 -20.96 -14.29 -25.86
CA PRO A 456 -22.07 -14.32 -26.82
C PRO A 456 -22.72 -12.92 -26.95
N GLY A 457 -22.56 -12.33 -28.14
CA GLY A 457 -23.44 -11.37 -28.82
C GLY A 457 -24.03 -10.17 -28.05
N ASN A 458 -23.73 -8.96 -28.55
CA ASN A 458 -24.51 -7.71 -28.41
C ASN A 458 -24.76 -7.09 -27.02
N GLU A 459 -24.34 -7.68 -25.92
CA GLU A 459 -24.41 -7.00 -24.60
C GLU A 459 -23.20 -6.07 -24.42
N SER A 460 -23.44 -4.77 -24.22
CA SER A 460 -22.36 -3.83 -23.90
C SER A 460 -21.70 -4.20 -22.56
N GLY A 461 -20.43 -3.84 -22.35
CA GLY A 461 -19.75 -4.08 -21.07
C GLY A 461 -20.49 -3.49 -19.87
N VAL A 462 -21.24 -2.40 -20.09
CA VAL A 462 -22.12 -1.76 -19.10
C VAL A 462 -23.34 -2.63 -18.79
N ASP A 463 -23.97 -3.22 -19.80
CA ASP A 463 -25.12 -4.12 -19.61
C ASP A 463 -24.73 -5.33 -18.76
N ARG A 464 -23.53 -5.88 -19.00
CA ARG A 464 -23.00 -7.01 -18.21
C ARG A 464 -22.79 -6.66 -16.74
N ILE A 465 -22.22 -5.48 -16.47
CA ILE A 465 -21.96 -5.00 -15.10
C ILE A 465 -23.29 -4.69 -14.39
N ALA A 466 -24.20 -3.97 -15.04
CA ALA A 466 -25.52 -3.65 -14.50
C ALA A 466 -26.32 -4.92 -14.19
N LYS A 467 -26.31 -5.90 -15.11
CA LYS A 467 -26.96 -7.20 -14.92
C LYS A 467 -26.42 -7.95 -13.70
N GLN A 468 -25.09 -8.02 -13.54
CA GLN A 468 -24.45 -8.71 -12.42
C GLN A 468 -24.74 -8.05 -11.07
N GLU A 469 -24.74 -6.72 -10.98
CA GLU A 469 -25.04 -6.01 -9.74
C GLU A 469 -26.53 -6.12 -9.36
N ILE A 470 -27.45 -6.02 -10.32
CA ILE A 470 -28.88 -6.27 -10.09
C ILE A 470 -29.08 -7.71 -9.60
N GLU A 471 -28.47 -8.69 -10.26
CA GLU A 471 -28.55 -10.10 -9.88
C GLU A 471 -28.02 -10.31 -8.45
N ARG A 472 -26.90 -9.67 -8.09
CA ARG A 472 -26.29 -9.76 -6.75
C ARG A 472 -27.20 -9.19 -5.66
N GLU A 473 -27.76 -8.00 -5.88
CA GLU A 473 -28.65 -7.34 -4.93
C GLU A 473 -29.95 -8.13 -4.74
N ILE A 474 -30.55 -8.61 -5.83
CA ILE A 474 -31.79 -9.39 -5.74
C ILE A 474 -31.53 -10.77 -5.12
N ARG A 475 -30.41 -11.43 -5.44
CA ARG A 475 -30.02 -12.71 -4.81
C ARG A 475 -29.77 -12.58 -3.31
N SER A 476 -29.48 -11.38 -2.80
CA SER A 476 -29.36 -11.15 -1.35
C SER A 476 -30.71 -11.29 -0.60
N VAL A 477 -31.83 -11.19 -1.32
CA VAL A 477 -33.20 -11.22 -0.78
C VAL A 477 -34.10 -12.33 -1.36
N ALA A 478 -33.70 -12.94 -2.47
CA ALA A 478 -34.32 -14.13 -3.08
C ALA A 478 -33.59 -15.41 -2.69
N ARG A 479 -34.31 -16.54 -2.57
CA ARG A 479 -33.72 -17.86 -2.24
C ARG A 479 -33.40 -18.69 -3.48
N GLY A 480 -34.17 -18.50 -4.55
CA GLY A 480 -34.08 -19.24 -5.80
C GLY A 480 -33.12 -18.62 -6.82
N TYR A 481 -33.16 -19.18 -8.02
CA TYR A 481 -32.43 -18.64 -9.16
C TYR A 481 -33.02 -17.28 -9.58
N VAL A 482 -32.15 -16.35 -9.94
CA VAL A 482 -32.50 -15.00 -10.38
C VAL A 482 -31.95 -14.83 -11.78
N ASP A 483 -32.81 -14.45 -12.72
CA ASP A 483 -32.43 -14.07 -14.07
C ASP A 483 -32.78 -12.60 -14.30
N VAL A 484 -31.94 -11.88 -15.02
CA VAL A 484 -32.05 -10.43 -15.18
C VAL A 484 -31.98 -10.10 -16.67
N GLN A 485 -33.04 -9.48 -17.18
CA GLN A 485 -33.10 -8.92 -18.52
C GLN A 485 -33.11 -7.40 -18.45
N LEU A 486 -32.07 -6.76 -18.97
CA LEU A 486 -32.08 -5.32 -19.17
C LEU A 486 -32.97 -4.98 -20.38
N LYS A 487 -33.94 -4.09 -20.18
CA LYS A 487 -34.78 -3.55 -21.27
C LYS A 487 -34.27 -2.18 -21.73
N SER A 488 -33.71 -1.42 -20.80
CA SER A 488 -32.94 -0.20 -21.04
C SER A 488 -32.00 0.02 -19.85
N GLN A 489 -31.16 1.05 -19.91
CA GLN A 489 -30.23 1.39 -18.83
C GLN A 489 -30.92 1.77 -17.52
N ASP A 490 -32.16 2.27 -17.60
CA ASP A 490 -32.97 2.69 -16.46
C ASP A 490 -34.10 1.71 -16.12
N LYS A 491 -34.19 0.56 -16.84
CA LYS A 491 -35.25 -0.43 -16.62
C LYS A 491 -34.76 -1.88 -16.83
N ALA A 492 -34.89 -2.69 -15.79
CA ALA A 492 -34.64 -4.12 -15.82
C ALA A 492 -35.92 -4.92 -15.54
N ILE A 493 -36.03 -6.10 -16.14
CA ILE A 493 -36.97 -7.15 -15.72
C ILE A 493 -36.17 -8.21 -14.99
N VAL A 494 -36.60 -8.54 -13.78
CA VAL A 494 -35.95 -9.53 -12.93
C VAL A 494 -36.91 -10.70 -12.72
N TYR A 495 -36.49 -11.88 -13.17
CA TYR A 495 -37.24 -13.11 -13.06
C TYR A 495 -36.80 -13.88 -11.82
N VAL A 496 -37.76 -14.21 -10.96
CA VAL A 496 -37.56 -14.95 -9.72
C VAL A 496 -38.57 -16.09 -9.58
N GLU A 497 -38.33 -17.00 -8.65
CA GLU A 497 -39.31 -18.03 -8.30
C GLU A 497 -40.59 -17.39 -7.73
N GLU A 498 -41.75 -17.99 -7.96
CA GLU A 498 -43.04 -17.50 -7.44
C GLU A 498 -43.01 -17.29 -5.91
N SER A 499 -42.29 -18.18 -5.21
CA SER A 499 -42.10 -18.10 -3.76
C SER A 499 -41.24 -16.92 -3.28
N ASP A 500 -40.46 -16.30 -4.17
CA ASP A 500 -39.54 -15.21 -3.87
C ASP A 500 -40.08 -13.82 -4.25
N ILE A 501 -41.17 -13.71 -5.00
CA ILE A 501 -41.76 -12.39 -5.37
C ILE A 501 -42.05 -11.55 -4.13
N SER A 502 -42.70 -12.16 -3.13
CA SER A 502 -43.08 -11.46 -1.90
C SER A 502 -41.86 -11.02 -1.07
N SER A 503 -40.77 -11.78 -1.09
CA SER A 503 -39.55 -11.44 -0.34
C SER A 503 -38.73 -10.36 -1.03
N VAL A 504 -38.70 -10.35 -2.37
CA VAL A 504 -38.01 -9.36 -3.20
C VAL A 504 -38.73 -8.01 -3.18
N ILE A 505 -40.05 -8.00 -3.41
CA ILE A 505 -40.86 -6.76 -3.40
C ILE A 505 -40.96 -6.17 -1.98
N GLY A 506 -41.12 -7.04 -0.98
CA GLY A 506 -41.30 -6.62 0.42
C GLY A 506 -42.69 -6.01 0.70
N LYS A 507 -42.97 -5.71 1.97
CA LYS A 507 -44.28 -5.19 2.40
C LYS A 507 -44.56 -3.83 1.75
N GLY A 508 -45.57 -3.76 0.88
CA GLY A 508 -45.96 -2.53 0.20
C GLY A 508 -44.93 -2.00 -0.80
N GLY A 509 -44.05 -2.86 -1.32
CA GLY A 509 -43.01 -2.47 -2.30
C GLY A 509 -41.75 -1.84 -1.70
N GLY A 510 -41.70 -1.63 -0.39
CA GLY A 510 -40.59 -0.86 0.21
C GLY A 510 -39.20 -1.44 -0.06
N ARG A 511 -39.06 -2.77 -0.13
CA ARG A 511 -37.74 -3.40 -0.31
C ARG A 511 -37.25 -3.30 -1.75
N ILE A 512 -38.13 -3.50 -2.73
CA ILE A 512 -37.73 -3.31 -4.13
C ILE A 512 -37.42 -1.83 -4.37
N THR A 513 -38.20 -0.90 -3.82
CA THR A 513 -37.91 0.53 -3.92
C THR A 513 -36.57 0.91 -3.26
N ASP A 514 -36.19 0.30 -2.14
CA ASP A 514 -34.86 0.51 -1.54
C ASP A 514 -33.73 0.00 -2.45
N ILE A 515 -33.93 -1.13 -3.12
CA ILE A 515 -32.98 -1.70 -4.09
C ILE A 515 -32.90 -0.80 -5.34
N GLU A 516 -34.03 -0.37 -5.89
CA GLU A 516 -34.13 0.57 -7.01
C GLU A 516 -33.45 1.90 -6.69
N ASN A 517 -33.65 2.47 -5.49
CA ASN A 517 -33.00 3.72 -5.07
C ASN A 517 -31.47 3.60 -4.94
N ARG A 518 -30.97 2.42 -4.54
CA ARG A 518 -29.53 2.14 -4.43
C ARG A 518 -28.87 1.90 -5.78
N LEU A 519 -29.57 1.22 -6.69
CA LEU A 519 -29.08 0.87 -8.02
C LEU A 519 -29.37 1.96 -9.07
N GLY A 520 -30.33 2.85 -8.80
CA GLY A 520 -30.77 3.90 -9.71
C GLY A 520 -31.52 3.38 -10.94
N ILE A 521 -32.11 2.17 -10.88
CA ILE A 521 -32.79 1.51 -12.00
C ILE A 521 -34.19 1.07 -11.57
N ASN A 522 -35.19 1.13 -12.47
CA ASN A 522 -36.52 0.58 -12.21
C ASN A 522 -36.52 -0.93 -12.47
N ILE A 523 -37.04 -1.71 -11.52
CA ILE A 523 -37.01 -3.17 -11.55
C ILE A 523 -38.44 -3.72 -11.61
N ASP A 524 -38.77 -4.34 -12.73
CA ASP A 524 -40.01 -5.09 -12.90
C ASP A 524 -39.78 -6.55 -12.49
N VAL A 525 -40.40 -6.99 -11.39
CA VAL A 525 -40.21 -8.35 -10.84
C VAL A 525 -41.29 -9.28 -11.40
N ARG A 526 -40.86 -10.37 -12.06
CA ARG A 526 -41.73 -11.37 -12.70
C ARG A 526 -41.38 -12.79 -12.29
N THR A 527 -42.25 -13.74 -12.58
CA THR A 527 -41.97 -15.17 -12.42
C THR A 527 -41.15 -15.72 -13.60
N HIS A 528 -40.34 -16.75 -13.37
CA HIS A 528 -39.62 -17.45 -14.44
C HIS A 528 -40.53 -18.00 -15.56
N ASP A 529 -41.79 -18.32 -15.26
CA ASP A 529 -42.76 -18.78 -16.26
C ASP A 529 -43.15 -17.67 -17.26
N GLU A 530 -42.93 -16.40 -16.90
CA GLU A 530 -43.14 -15.23 -17.76
C GLU A 530 -41.88 -14.82 -18.54
N ASN A 531 -40.79 -15.58 -18.39
CA ASN A 531 -39.56 -15.34 -19.12
C ASN A 531 -39.65 -15.95 -20.52
N PRO A 532 -39.63 -15.13 -21.60
CA PRO A 532 -39.73 -15.62 -22.97
C PRO A 532 -38.57 -16.53 -23.40
N ASP A 533 -37.46 -16.54 -22.65
CA ASP A 533 -36.28 -17.36 -22.90
C ASP A 533 -36.22 -18.63 -22.03
N TYR A 534 -37.10 -18.78 -21.04
CA TYR A 534 -37.17 -19.93 -20.13
C TYR A 534 -38.00 -21.06 -20.75
N GLY A 535 -37.38 -21.81 -21.68
CA GLY A 535 -38.02 -22.95 -22.33
C GLY A 535 -37.20 -23.67 -23.40
N SER A 536 -36.01 -23.17 -23.77
CA SER A 536 -35.22 -23.73 -24.88
C SER A 536 -34.21 -24.82 -24.47
N ALA A 537 -34.36 -25.45 -23.29
CA ALA A 537 -33.42 -26.47 -22.81
C ALA A 537 -34.05 -27.58 -21.95
N ALA A 538 -35.10 -28.27 -22.44
CA ALA A 538 -35.43 -29.62 -21.96
C ALA A 538 -36.36 -30.35 -22.95
N GLY A 539 -35.82 -31.33 -23.68
CA GLY A 539 -36.58 -32.15 -24.62
C GLY A 539 -37.26 -33.36 -23.98
N GLY A 540 -38.54 -33.54 -24.30
CA GLY A 540 -39.15 -34.82 -24.69
C GLY A 540 -39.82 -35.69 -23.61
N SER A 541 -41.16 -35.75 -23.59
CA SER A 541 -41.93 -36.91 -24.12
C SER A 541 -43.43 -36.86 -23.74
N GLY A 542 -44.28 -36.98 -24.76
CA GLY A 542 -45.49 -37.82 -24.75
C GLY A 542 -46.77 -37.31 -24.07
N GLY A 543 -47.81 -37.07 -24.87
CA GLY A 543 -49.20 -37.06 -24.41
C GLY A 543 -50.18 -36.34 -25.33
N ALA A 544 -50.82 -37.08 -26.23
CA ALA A 544 -51.83 -36.58 -27.16
C ALA A 544 -53.22 -36.40 -26.52
N THR A 545 -54.08 -35.66 -27.24
CA THR A 545 -55.55 -35.47 -27.09
C THR A 545 -55.96 -34.45 -26.01
N SER A 546 -56.94 -33.55 -26.18
CA SER A 546 -58.01 -33.40 -27.18
C SER A 546 -58.55 -31.96 -27.17
N ASP A 547 -58.98 -31.54 -28.36
CA ASP A 547 -60.04 -30.60 -28.74
C ASP A 547 -60.96 -30.02 -27.64
N GLY A 548 -61.28 -28.72 -27.77
CA GLY A 548 -62.27 -28.03 -26.94
C GLY A 548 -62.21 -26.50 -27.05
N GLY A 549 -62.80 -25.92 -28.11
CA GLY A 549 -63.01 -24.47 -28.18
C GLY A 549 -64.13 -23.98 -27.26
N ALA A 550 -63.99 -22.78 -26.67
CA ALA A 550 -65.09 -21.87 -26.31
C ALA A 550 -64.60 -20.52 -25.75
N SER A 551 -65.22 -19.46 -26.28
CA SER A 551 -65.52 -18.12 -25.70
C SER A 551 -64.38 -17.24 -25.16
N GLY A 552 -64.11 -16.14 -25.88
CA GLY A 552 -63.57 -14.93 -25.27
C GLY A 552 -64.58 -14.34 -24.28
N GLN A 553 -64.15 -14.15 -23.03
CA GLN A 553 -64.87 -13.34 -22.05
C GLN A 553 -64.56 -11.87 -22.36
N GLY A 554 -65.55 -11.14 -22.88
CA GLY A 554 -65.45 -9.70 -23.06
C GLY A 554 -65.51 -8.99 -21.71
N GLY A 555 -64.57 -8.08 -21.46
CA GLY A 555 -64.57 -7.24 -20.27
C GLY A 555 -65.84 -6.41 -20.12
N GLN A 556 -66.21 -6.12 -18.87
CA GLN A 556 -67.36 -5.29 -18.53
C GLN A 556 -67.00 -3.81 -18.65
N MET A 557 -67.67 -3.06 -19.52
CA MET A 557 -67.52 -1.61 -19.56
C MET A 557 -68.25 -0.96 -18.38
N VAL A 558 -67.58 -0.07 -17.66
CA VAL A 558 -68.05 0.55 -16.42
C VAL A 558 -67.87 2.06 -16.47
N ALA A 559 -68.72 2.80 -15.76
CA ALA A 559 -68.62 4.24 -15.63
C ALA A 559 -68.19 4.59 -14.19
N PRO A 560 -66.95 5.06 -13.96
CA PRO A 560 -66.50 5.46 -12.63
C PRO A 560 -67.27 6.67 -12.10
N GLU A 561 -67.68 6.63 -10.83
CA GLU A 561 -68.25 7.76 -10.10
C GLU A 561 -67.18 8.47 -9.27
N VAL A 562 -66.90 9.73 -9.59
CA VAL A 562 -65.91 10.54 -8.87
C VAL A 562 -66.57 11.25 -7.70
N THR A 563 -66.12 10.95 -6.48
CA THR A 563 -66.55 11.64 -5.25
C THR A 563 -65.46 12.59 -4.74
N SER A 564 -65.72 13.30 -3.63
CA SER A 564 -64.72 14.20 -3.03
C SER A 564 -63.52 13.47 -2.40
N ARG A 565 -63.60 12.15 -2.19
CA ARG A 565 -62.54 11.37 -1.52
C ARG A 565 -62.11 10.12 -2.29
N HIS A 566 -62.98 9.54 -3.11
CA HIS A 566 -62.71 8.30 -3.85
C HIS A 566 -63.27 8.36 -5.27
N ILE A 567 -62.64 7.62 -6.18
CA ILE A 567 -63.20 7.21 -7.46
C ILE A 567 -63.78 5.81 -7.26
N VAL A 568 -65.09 5.67 -7.46
CA VAL A 568 -65.82 4.41 -7.25
C VAL A 568 -66.13 3.79 -8.60
N ILE A 569 -65.66 2.57 -8.82
CA ILE A 569 -65.90 1.81 -10.05
C ILE A 569 -66.91 0.71 -9.72
N PRO A 570 -68.16 0.79 -10.21
CA PRO A 570 -69.15 -0.26 -10.01
C PRO A 570 -68.79 -1.48 -10.87
N VAL A 571 -68.83 -2.67 -10.28
CA VAL A 571 -68.55 -3.95 -10.97
C VAL A 571 -69.75 -4.87 -10.75
N ASP A 572 -70.38 -5.34 -11.84
CA ASP A 572 -71.54 -6.23 -11.74
C ASP A 572 -71.06 -7.67 -11.59
N GLY A 573 -71.02 -8.16 -10.35
CA GLY A 573 -70.54 -9.51 -10.01
C GLY A 573 -69.09 -9.53 -9.54
N ASN A 574 -68.46 -10.71 -9.59
CA ASN A 574 -67.04 -10.93 -9.24
C ASN A 574 -66.64 -10.54 -7.80
N HIS A 575 -67.56 -10.64 -6.83
CA HIS A 575 -67.29 -10.24 -5.44
C HIS A 575 -66.12 -11.03 -4.81
N GLY A 576 -65.09 -10.30 -4.39
CA GLY A 576 -63.90 -10.89 -3.78
C GLY A 576 -62.92 -11.48 -4.80
N GLU A 577 -63.19 -11.37 -6.09
CA GLU A 577 -62.27 -11.77 -7.16
C GLU A 577 -61.39 -10.58 -7.56
N THR A 578 -60.18 -10.92 -8.01
CA THR A 578 -59.24 -9.96 -8.57
C THR A 578 -59.61 -9.69 -10.02
N VAL A 579 -59.61 -8.42 -10.39
CA VAL A 579 -59.96 -7.96 -11.73
C VAL A 579 -58.95 -6.90 -12.18
N GLU A 580 -58.70 -6.84 -13.47
CA GLU A 580 -57.88 -5.79 -14.06
C GLU A 580 -58.80 -4.67 -14.57
N VAL A 581 -58.41 -3.43 -14.31
CA VAL A 581 -59.08 -2.24 -14.80
C VAL A 581 -58.26 -1.68 -15.96
N GLN A 582 -58.91 -1.47 -17.09
CA GLN A 582 -58.31 -0.98 -18.33
C GLN A 582 -59.01 0.31 -18.78
N ALA A 583 -58.27 1.21 -19.42
CA ALA A 583 -58.82 2.40 -20.09
C ALA A 583 -58.46 2.35 -21.57
N GLY A 584 -59.47 2.39 -22.46
CA GLY A 584 -59.22 2.34 -23.90
C GLY A 584 -58.61 1.01 -24.40
N GLY A 585 -58.54 -0.01 -23.55
CA GLY A 585 -57.88 -1.29 -23.82
C GLY A 585 -56.48 -1.43 -23.19
N ASP A 586 -55.92 -0.35 -22.63
CA ASP A 586 -54.64 -0.38 -21.93
C ASP A 586 -54.83 -0.67 -20.43
N TYR A 587 -53.97 -1.51 -19.86
CA TYR A 587 -53.98 -1.84 -18.43
C TYR A 587 -53.66 -0.62 -17.57
N LEU A 588 -54.48 -0.36 -16.55
CA LEU A 588 -54.21 0.66 -15.54
C LEU A 588 -53.72 0.03 -14.23
N PHE A 589 -54.51 -0.86 -13.64
CA PHE A 589 -54.18 -1.51 -12.37
C PHE A 589 -55.07 -2.73 -12.11
N THR A 590 -54.61 -3.58 -11.19
CA THR A 590 -55.34 -4.75 -10.69
C THR A 590 -55.91 -4.45 -9.31
N ALA A 591 -57.18 -4.80 -9.08
CA ALA A 591 -57.84 -4.61 -7.79
C ALA A 591 -58.83 -5.74 -7.48
N THR A 592 -59.06 -6.00 -6.20
CA THR A 592 -60.07 -6.96 -5.74
C THR A 592 -61.42 -6.27 -5.55
N VAL A 593 -62.47 -6.82 -6.14
CA VAL A 593 -63.83 -6.26 -6.03
C VAL A 593 -64.34 -6.44 -4.60
N SER A 594 -64.82 -5.35 -3.99
CA SER A 594 -65.35 -5.40 -2.63
C SER A 594 -66.64 -6.24 -2.56
N ARG A 595 -67.04 -6.64 -1.34
CA ARG A 595 -68.31 -7.35 -1.10
C ARG A 595 -69.56 -6.54 -1.52
N GLY A 596 -69.40 -5.22 -1.72
CA GLY A 596 -70.46 -4.33 -2.22
C GLY A 596 -70.58 -4.29 -3.74
N GLY A 597 -69.69 -4.95 -4.50
CA GLY A 597 -69.70 -4.91 -5.96
C GLY A 597 -69.04 -3.65 -6.54
N GLU A 598 -68.03 -3.12 -5.87
CA GLU A 598 -67.34 -1.90 -6.30
C GLU A 598 -65.84 -1.94 -5.95
N ILE A 599 -65.05 -1.21 -6.72
CA ILE A 599 -63.64 -0.92 -6.46
C ILE A 599 -63.55 0.57 -6.07
N GLN A 600 -62.91 0.87 -4.94
CA GLN A 600 -62.71 2.24 -4.48
C GLN A 600 -61.23 2.61 -4.58
N VAL A 601 -60.92 3.66 -5.34
CA VAL A 601 -59.58 4.23 -5.45
C VAL A 601 -59.56 5.57 -4.72
N SER A 602 -58.68 5.75 -3.74
CA SER A 602 -58.56 7.02 -3.01
C SER A 602 -57.99 8.12 -3.92
N ARG A 603 -58.63 9.30 -3.93
CA ARG A 603 -58.16 10.46 -4.70
C ARG A 603 -56.82 10.97 -4.15
N GLY A 604 -55.92 11.37 -5.04
CA GLY A 604 -54.55 11.77 -4.71
C GLY A 604 -53.52 10.63 -4.79
N SER A 605 -53.92 9.44 -5.26
CA SER A 605 -52.99 8.40 -5.70
C SER A 605 -52.70 8.54 -7.19
N ALA A 606 -51.50 8.12 -7.64
CA ALA A 606 -51.15 8.16 -9.06
C ALA A 606 -52.18 7.42 -9.94
N ILE A 607 -52.72 6.31 -9.43
CA ILE A 607 -53.79 5.53 -10.07
C ILE A 607 -55.09 6.34 -10.20
N ALA A 608 -55.45 7.15 -9.20
CA ALA A 608 -56.62 8.03 -9.27
C ALA A 608 -56.42 9.15 -10.29
N ASP A 609 -55.21 9.71 -10.39
CA ASP A 609 -54.88 10.76 -11.35
C ASP A 609 -54.94 10.23 -12.80
N GLU A 610 -54.49 9.00 -13.04
CA GLU A 610 -54.62 8.33 -14.34
C GLU A 610 -56.08 8.00 -14.70
N LEU A 611 -56.86 7.50 -13.74
CA LEU A 611 -58.31 7.26 -13.91
C LEU A 611 -59.06 8.56 -14.24
N GLU A 612 -58.76 9.66 -13.54
CA GLU A 612 -59.38 10.97 -13.83
C GLU A 612 -59.00 11.46 -15.23
N GLN A 613 -57.75 11.32 -15.63
CA GLN A 613 -57.31 11.68 -16.98
C GLN A 613 -57.95 10.82 -18.07
N ALA A 614 -58.17 9.52 -17.82
CA ALA A 614 -58.85 8.62 -18.76
C ALA A 614 -60.34 8.97 -18.89
N VAL A 615 -61.00 9.30 -17.77
CA VAL A 615 -62.40 9.78 -17.77
C VAL A 615 -62.52 11.12 -18.49
N ASP A 616 -61.58 12.06 -18.28
CA ASP A 616 -61.54 13.35 -18.97
C ASP A 616 -61.31 13.20 -20.48
N ARG A 617 -60.50 12.22 -20.89
CA ARG A 617 -60.28 11.83 -22.29
C ARG A 617 -61.47 11.08 -22.91
N LYS A 618 -62.46 10.69 -22.10
CA LYS A 618 -63.62 9.86 -22.46
C LYS A 618 -63.23 8.46 -22.95
N ASP A 619 -62.11 7.95 -22.46
CA ASP A 619 -61.68 6.59 -22.76
C ASP A 619 -62.63 5.59 -22.06
N PRO A 620 -63.05 4.50 -22.74
CA PRO A 620 -63.92 3.51 -22.13
C PRO A 620 -63.17 2.76 -21.03
N ILE A 621 -63.69 2.81 -19.81
CA ILE A 621 -63.14 2.04 -18.69
C ILE A 621 -63.77 0.65 -18.70
N THR A 622 -62.93 -0.38 -18.70
CA THR A 622 -63.34 -1.79 -18.79
C THR A 622 -62.72 -2.57 -17.66
N VAL A 623 -63.50 -3.47 -17.05
CA VAL A 623 -63.07 -4.39 -16.00
C VAL A 623 -63.05 -5.79 -16.60
N VAL A 624 -61.88 -6.43 -16.60
CA VAL A 624 -61.70 -7.81 -17.07
C VAL A 624 -61.35 -8.71 -15.87
N PRO A 625 -61.86 -9.96 -15.81
CA PRO A 625 -61.40 -10.93 -14.83
C PRO A 625 -59.88 -11.14 -15.00
N SER A 626 -59.09 -11.04 -13.93
CA SER A 626 -57.70 -11.46 -13.99
C SER A 626 -57.68 -12.98 -14.07
N SER A 627 -57.24 -13.54 -15.19
CA SER A 627 -57.16 -15.00 -15.39
C SER A 627 -56.05 -15.63 -14.55
#